data_AF-A0A843GQH6-F1
#
_entry.id   AF-A0A843GQH6-F1
#
_cell.length_a   1.000
_cell.length_b   1.000
_cell.length_c   1.000
_cell.angle_alpha   90.00
_cell.angle_beta   90.00
_cell.angle_gamma   90.00
#
_symmetry.space_group_name_H-M   'P 1'
#
loop_
_entity.id
_entity.type
_entity.pdbx_description
1 polymer ?
#
loop_
_entity_poly.entity_id
_entity_poly.type
_entity_poly.pdbx_seq_one_letter_code
_entity_poly.pdbx_strand_id
1 'polypeptide(L)'
;MNSVISKLKIVLREKDCPFFSDDELLFHYEDNGKDFNKTAYRCLILKSENTTLNLSGFETGDTSKYFRRLAQKYRTNNSGILNGE
;
A
#
# COMPACT_ATOMS: atom_id res chain seq x y z
N MET A 1 13.12 -10.99 14.89
CA MET A 1 11.99 -10.07 15.11
C MET A 1 11.73 -9.35 13.78
N ASN A 2 10.59 -9.58 13.13
CA ASN A 2 10.29 -8.88 11.86
C ASN A 2 9.64 -7.53 12.18
N SER A 3 10.30 -6.44 11.83
CA SER A 3 9.81 -5.07 12.06
C SER A 3 8.54 -4.78 11.25
N VAL A 4 7.79 -3.76 11.65
CA VAL A 4 6.59 -3.31 10.91
C VAL A 4 6.94 -2.93 9.46
N ILE A 5 8.12 -2.32 9.27
CA ILE A 5 8.63 -1.93 7.95
C ILE A 5 8.90 -3.16 7.09
N SER A 6 9.50 -4.23 7.64
CA SER A 6 9.68 -5.49 6.91
C SER A 6 8.34 -6.09 6.46
N LYS A 7 7.29 -6.00 7.29
CA LYS A 7 5.95 -6.47 6.93
C LYS A 7 5.31 -5.60 5.85
N LEU A 8 5.43 -4.27 5.95
CA LEU A 8 4.95 -3.34 4.94
C LEU A 8 5.62 -3.61 3.59
N LYS A 9 6.93 -3.79 3.55
CA LYS A 9 7.68 -4.14 2.33
C LYS A 9 7.14 -5.40 1.63
N ILE A 10 6.79 -6.43 2.42
CA ILE A 10 6.19 -7.66 1.87
C ILE A 10 4.82 -7.37 1.26
N VAL A 11 3.95 -6.65 1.98
CA VAL A 11 2.60 -6.29 1.51
C VAL A 11 2.66 -5.45 0.24
N LEU A 12 3.56 -4.47 0.22
CA LEU A 12 3.72 -3.52 -0.88
C LEU A 12 4.44 -4.12 -2.09
N ARG A 13 4.98 -5.35 -1.99
CA ARG A 13 5.79 -5.98 -3.05
C ARG A 13 7.06 -5.20 -3.36
N GLU A 14 7.70 -4.63 -2.35
CA GLU A 14 8.94 -3.82 -2.53
C GLU A 14 10.12 -4.64 -3.06
N LYS A 15 10.09 -5.97 -2.93
CA LYS A 15 11.08 -6.86 -3.55
C LYS A 15 10.95 -6.91 -5.08
N ASP A 16 9.72 -6.98 -5.58
CA ASP A 16 9.43 -7.20 -7.01
C ASP A 16 9.25 -5.87 -7.75
N CYS A 17 8.73 -4.86 -7.06
CA CYS A 17 8.52 -3.51 -7.55
C CYS A 17 8.98 -2.53 -6.47
N PRO A 18 10.27 -2.18 -6.38
CA PRO A 18 10.73 -1.17 -5.44
C PRO A 18 10.06 0.18 -5.70
N PHE A 19 9.58 0.83 -4.65
CA PHE A 19 8.92 2.14 -4.72
C PHE A 19 9.20 3.00 -3.49
N PHE A 20 9.27 2.40 -2.30
CA PHE A 20 9.51 3.11 -1.05
C PHE A 20 10.82 2.66 -0.39
N SER A 21 11.56 3.64 0.12
CA SER A 21 12.63 3.43 1.10
C SER A 21 12.06 3.12 2.50
N ASP A 22 12.92 2.61 3.39
CA ASP A 22 12.55 2.33 4.78
C ASP A 22 12.14 3.60 5.53
N ASP A 23 12.79 4.73 5.24
CA ASP A 23 12.50 6.02 5.87
C ASP A 23 11.13 6.56 5.43
N GLU A 24 10.76 6.41 4.15
CA GLU A 24 9.43 6.78 3.66
C GLU A 24 8.33 5.89 4.26
N LEU A 25 8.60 4.59 4.38
CA LEU A 25 7.65 3.68 5.05
C LEU A 25 7.50 4.02 6.53
N LEU A 26 8.57 4.40 7.21
CA LEU A 26 8.52 4.85 8.60
C LEU A 26 7.74 6.15 8.73
N PHE A 27 8.01 7.13 7.86
CA PHE A 27 7.28 8.39 7.80
C PHE A 27 5.77 8.15 7.62
N HIS A 28 5.37 7.35 6.63
CA HIS A 28 3.96 7.03 6.41
C HIS A 28 3.34 6.26 7.57
N TYR A 29 4.11 5.40 8.24
CA TYR A 29 3.64 4.66 9.40
C TYR A 29 3.34 5.59 10.58
N GLU A 30 4.24 6.53 10.88
CA GLU A 30 4.04 7.54 11.92
C GLU A 30 2.88 8.49 11.58
N ASP A 31 2.81 8.99 10.35
CA ASP A 31 1.74 9.90 9.86
C ASP A 31 0.35 9.26 9.91
N ASN A 32 0.27 7.94 9.73
CA ASN A 32 -0.97 7.18 9.86
C ASN A 32 -1.27 6.73 11.30
N GLY A 33 -0.61 7.32 12.30
CA GLY A 33 -0.86 7.03 13.71
C GLY A 33 -0.42 5.63 14.13
N LYS A 34 0.63 5.10 13.48
CA LYS A 34 1.16 3.74 13.69
C LYS A 34 0.15 2.63 13.37
N ASP A 35 -0.85 2.93 12.55
CA ASP A 35 -1.81 1.94 12.06
C ASP A 35 -1.27 1.25 10.81
N PHE A 36 -1.01 -0.05 10.94
CA PHE A 36 -0.48 -0.87 9.85
C PHE A 36 -1.41 -0.94 8.63
N ASN A 37 -2.71 -1.12 8.83
CA ASN A 37 -3.66 -1.28 7.73
C ASN A 37 -3.86 0.04 7.00
N LYS A 38 -4.00 1.14 7.75
CA LYS A 38 -4.12 2.48 7.17
C LYS A 38 -2.87 2.86 6.36
N THR A 39 -1.69 2.54 6.90
CA THR A 39 -0.41 2.75 6.20
C THR A 39 -0.32 1.92 4.93
N ALA A 40 -0.59 0.61 5.01
CA ALA A 40 -0.58 -0.29 3.86
C ALA A 40 -1.56 0.17 2.78
N TYR A 41 -2.78 0.57 3.16
CA TYR A 41 -3.76 1.16 2.25
C TYR A 41 -3.21 2.39 1.54
N ARG A 42 -2.71 3.37 2.30
CA ARG A 42 -2.18 4.64 1.75
C ARG A 42 -1.03 4.40 0.79
N CYS A 43 -0.04 3.61 1.18
CA CYS A 43 1.12 3.30 0.33
C CYS A 43 0.73 2.56 -0.96
N LEU A 44 -0.24 1.64 -0.91
CA LEU A 44 -0.74 0.95 -2.11
C LEU A 44 -1.49 1.89 -3.06
N ILE A 45 -2.22 2.88 -2.52
CA ILE A 45 -2.86 3.90 -3.35
C ILE A 45 -1.80 4.75 -4.06
N LEU A 46 -0.80 5.24 -3.35
CA LEU A 46 0.31 6.02 -3.93
C LEU A 46 1.03 5.24 -5.04
N LYS A 47 1.32 3.96 -4.79
CA LYS A 47 1.94 3.08 -5.77
C LYS A 47 1.06 2.83 -7.01
N SER A 48 -0.25 2.99 -6.86
CA SER A 48 -1.21 2.90 -7.98
C SER A 48 -1.32 4.19 -8.80
N GLU A 49 -0.80 5.31 -8.31
CA GLU A 49 -0.80 6.60 -9.03
C GLU A 49 0.36 6.67 -10.03
N ASN A 50 1.49 6.03 -9.73
CA ASN A 50 2.66 5.98 -10.61
C ASN A 50 2.72 4.64 -11.35
N THR A 51 2.18 4.60 -12.56
CA THR A 51 1.82 3.38 -13.29
C THR A 51 2.86 2.85 -14.26
N THR A 52 4.01 3.50 -14.39
CA THR A 52 5.04 3.11 -15.37
C THR A 52 6.06 2.18 -14.73
N LEU A 53 5.74 0.89 -14.69
CA LEU A 53 6.65 -0.16 -14.22
C LEU A 53 7.62 -0.52 -15.35
N ASN A 54 8.86 -0.02 -15.28
CA ASN A 54 9.91 -0.38 -16.22
C ASN A 54 10.51 -1.74 -15.84
N LEU A 55 9.78 -2.82 -16.12
CA LEU A 55 10.30 -4.18 -16.05
C LEU A 55 11.11 -4.43 -17.32
N SER A 56 12.41 -4.61 -17.14
CA SER A 56 13.39 -5.01 -18.16
C SER A 56 12.79 -5.89 -19.27
N GLY A 57 12.46 -5.26 -20.40
CA GLY A 57 12.10 -5.93 -21.66
C GLY A 57 10.62 -6.22 -21.93
N PHE A 58 9.70 -5.98 -20.99
CA PHE A 58 8.25 -6.07 -21.24
C PHE A 58 7.53 -4.93 -20.52
N GLU A 59 7.04 -3.94 -21.29
CA GLU A 59 6.12 -2.93 -20.79
C GLU A 59 4.88 -3.66 -20.25
N THR A 60 4.84 -3.80 -18.93
CA THR A 60 3.73 -4.46 -18.26
C THR A 60 2.65 -3.40 -18.08
N GLY A 61 1.53 -3.59 -18.77
CA GLY A 61 0.40 -2.64 -18.77
C GLY A 61 -0.03 -2.20 -17.37
N ASP A 62 -0.60 -0.99 -17.32
CA ASP A 62 -1.15 -0.29 -16.15
C ASP A 62 -1.32 -1.15 -14.88
N THR A 63 -0.34 -1.05 -13.97
CA THR A 63 -0.34 -1.78 -12.70
C THR A 63 -1.20 -1.11 -11.62
N SER A 64 -1.83 0.04 -11.90
CA SER A 64 -2.71 0.72 -10.95
C SER A 64 -3.84 -0.18 -10.48
N LYS A 65 -4.47 -0.93 -11.40
CA LYS A 65 -5.57 -1.85 -11.09
C LYS A 65 -5.15 -2.96 -10.13
N TYR A 66 -3.90 -3.42 -10.22
CA TYR A 66 -3.36 -4.41 -9.29
C TYR A 66 -3.22 -3.80 -7.89
N PHE A 67 -2.53 -2.67 -7.76
CA PHE A 67 -2.28 -2.04 -6.46
C PHE A 67 -3.56 -1.52 -5.80
N ARG A 68 -4.51 -0.96 -6.55
CA ARG A 68 -5.85 -0.58 -6.02
C ARG A 68 -6.60 -1.78 -5.47
N ARG A 69 -6.57 -2.92 -6.16
CA ARG A 69 -7.23 -4.16 -5.70
C ARG A 69 -6.58 -4.70 -4.43
N LEU A 70 -5.25 -4.62 -4.35
CA LEU A 70 -4.52 -4.98 -3.14
C LEU A 70 -4.85 -4.04 -1.98
N ALA A 71 -4.97 -2.73 -2.25
CA ALA A 71 -5.32 -1.72 -1.25
C ALA A 71 -6.68 -2.02 -0.60
N GLN A 72 -7.68 -2.47 -1.37
CA GLN A 72 -9.01 -2.80 -0.82
C GLN A 72 -8.97 -3.80 0.35
N LYS A 73 -7.95 -4.66 0.44
CA LYS A 73 -7.80 -5.62 1.56
C LYS A 73 -7.48 -4.94 2.90
N TYR A 74 -6.95 -3.71 2.85
CA TYR A 74 -6.52 -2.95 4.01
C TYR A 74 -7.43 -1.75 4.30
N ARG A 75 -8.47 -1.55 3.47
CA ARG A 75 -9.43 -0.47 3.66
C ARG A 75 -10.23 -0.74 4.93
N THR A 76 -10.20 0.19 5.87
CA THR A 76 -11.11 0.17 7.01
C THR A 76 -12.53 0.44 6.50
N ASN A 77 -13.41 -0.55 6.63
CA ASN A 77 -14.82 -0.33 6.36
C ASN A 77 -15.40 0.39 7.57
N ASN A 78 -15.80 1.65 7.39
CA ASN A 78 -16.67 2.33 8.34
C ASN A 78 -18.08 1.72 8.23
N SER A 79 -18.24 0.46 8.63
CA SER A 79 -19.56 -0.16 8.77
C SER A 79 -20.25 0.48 9.98
N GLY A 80 -20.71 1.71 9.81
CA GLY A 80 -21.69 2.30 10.70
C GLY A 80 -22.99 1.54 10.52
N ILE A 81 -23.56 1.05 11.62
CA ILE A 81 -24.95 0.61 11.62
C ILE A 81 -25.77 1.90 11.45
N LEU A 82 -26.52 2.02 10.35
CA LEU A 82 -27.56 3.05 10.26
C LEU A 82 -28.64 2.65 11.26
N ASN A 83 -28.63 3.26 12.45
CA ASN A 83 -29.80 3.23 13.32
C ASN A 83 -30.84 4.13 12.64
N GLY A 84 -31.80 3.52 11.95
CA GLY A 84 -32.99 4.23 11.50
C GLY A 84 -33.83 4.59 12.71
N GLU A 85 -34.12 5.88 12.88
CA GLU A 85 -35.19 6.39 13.75
C GLU A 85 -36.54 6.29 13.05
#